data_AF-A0A832KCW4-F1
#
_entry.id   AF-A0A832KCW4-F1
#
_cell.length_a   1.000
_cell.length_b   1.000
_cell.length_c   1.000
_cell.angle_alpha   90.00
_cell.angle_beta   90.00
_cell.angle_gamma   90.00
#
_symmetry.space_group_name_H-M   'P 1'
#
loop_
_entity.id
_entity.type
_entity.pdbx_description
1 polymer ?
#
loop_
_entity_poly.entity_id
_entity_poly.type
_entity_poly.pdbx_seq_one_letter_code
_entity_poly.pdbx_strand_id
1 'polypeptide(L)'
;MSLEAFQEISPADFFYRNRDIAGFTNPSRALYSTIRELVENSLDACETSMITPDIYVRLRQPVEAENYPTVYEVRVMDNGLGVPPDVIPSAFGQVLFGSKYRLRQARGTFGLGVKMALLYGQITTHSATRVISATIGSGEIHEYTLTMDIQGNKPIILERKVKPNRGRWHGTIVEFSTEGDYPRAMPKIVEYLRQTAIVA
;
A
#
# COMPACT_ATOMS: atom_id res chain seq x y z
N MET A 1 6.26 39.30 22.15
CA MET A 1 5.70 39.00 20.82
C MET A 1 6.38 37.74 20.33
N SER A 2 5.69 36.60 20.32
CA SER A 2 6.18 35.42 19.61
C SER A 2 6.10 35.75 18.12
N LEU A 3 7.26 35.86 17.45
CA LEU A 3 7.32 35.92 16.00
C LEU A 3 6.66 34.65 15.46
N GLU A 4 5.52 34.78 14.79
CA GLU A 4 4.92 33.66 14.07
C GLU A 4 5.91 33.20 13.00
N ALA A 5 6.41 31.97 13.16
CA ALA A 5 7.32 31.36 12.22
C ALA A 5 6.50 30.66 11.13
N PHE A 6 6.57 31.17 9.90
CA PHE A 6 6.01 30.49 8.73
C PHE A 6 6.81 29.19 8.48
N GLN A 7 6.11 28.06 8.44
CA GLN A 7 6.70 26.74 8.18
C GLN A 7 5.92 26.05 7.06
N GLU A 8 6.65 25.42 6.15
CA GLU A 8 6.09 24.49 5.15
C GLU A 8 6.14 23.07 5.73
N ILE A 9 5.09 22.29 5.49
CA ILE A 9 5.02 20.87 5.87
C ILE A 9 4.92 20.03 4.61
N SER A 10 5.65 18.92 4.59
CA SER A 10 5.56 17.99 3.47
C SER A 10 4.18 17.31 3.43
N PRO A 11 3.73 16.81 2.26
CA PRO A 11 2.49 16.03 2.19
C PRO A 11 2.49 14.83 3.16
N ALA A 12 3.61 14.12 3.26
CA ALA A 12 3.72 12.98 4.17
C ALA A 12 3.61 13.42 5.64
N ASP A 13 4.21 14.55 6.02
CA ASP A 13 4.09 15.11 7.38
C ASP A 13 2.65 15.61 7.66
N PHE A 14 2.00 16.25 6.67
CA PHE A 14 0.59 16.64 6.80
C PHE A 14 -0.30 15.44 7.10
N PHE A 15 -0.17 14.36 6.34
CA PHE A 15 -0.99 13.16 6.55
C PHE A 15 -0.59 12.35 7.79
N TYR A 16 0.68 12.41 8.19
CA TYR A 16 1.11 11.88 9.47
C TYR A 16 0.38 12.57 10.63
N ARG A 17 0.35 13.91 10.61
CA ARG A 17 -0.33 14.71 11.64
C ARG A 17 -1.85 14.61 11.58
N ASN A 18 -2.40 14.35 10.39
CA ASN A 18 -3.84 14.30 10.12
C ASN A 18 -4.29 12.93 9.57
N ARG A 19 -3.84 11.83 10.21
CA ARG A 19 -4.13 10.44 9.80
C ARG A 19 -5.62 10.13 9.64
N ASP A 20 -6.47 10.90 10.31
CA ASP A 20 -7.92 10.86 10.30
C ASP A 20 -8.47 11.06 8.89
N ILE A 21 -7.88 12.01 8.15
CA ILE A 21 -8.29 12.42 6.80
C ILE A 21 -8.15 11.25 5.82
N ALA A 22 -7.16 10.40 6.05
CA ALA A 22 -6.90 9.21 5.23
C ALA A 22 -7.65 7.95 5.71
N GLY A 23 -8.50 8.05 6.74
CA GLY A 23 -9.24 6.92 7.29
C GLY A 23 -8.45 6.01 8.24
N PHE A 24 -7.30 6.49 8.75
CA PHE A 24 -6.44 5.79 9.70
C PHE A 24 -6.64 6.31 11.14
N THR A 25 -7.90 6.43 11.58
CA THR A 25 -8.27 6.99 12.89
C THR A 25 -8.08 6.03 14.05
N ASN A 26 -8.32 4.73 13.84
CA ASN A 26 -8.16 3.70 14.86
C ASN A 26 -7.69 2.38 14.22
N PRO A 27 -7.10 1.45 15.00
CA PRO A 27 -6.50 0.23 14.46
C PRO A 27 -7.47 -0.67 13.66
N SER A 28 -8.76 -0.69 14.02
CA SER A 28 -9.76 -1.46 13.27
C SER A 28 -10.05 -0.85 11.89
N ARG A 29 -10.27 0.48 11.85
CA ARG A 29 -10.48 1.20 10.57
C ARG A 29 -9.21 1.21 9.73
N ALA A 30 -8.05 1.40 10.32
CA ALA A 30 -6.77 1.39 9.63
C ALA A 30 -6.52 0.06 8.92
N LEU A 31 -6.80 -1.07 9.59
CA LEU A 31 -6.65 -2.39 9.00
C LEU A 31 -7.66 -2.62 7.85
N TYR A 32 -8.91 -2.22 8.03
CA TYR A 32 -9.92 -2.26 6.97
C TYR A 32 -9.50 -1.42 5.75
N SER A 33 -9.14 -0.16 5.96
CA SER A 33 -8.70 0.75 4.90
C SER A 33 -7.46 0.22 4.18
N THR A 34 -6.49 -0.35 4.92
CA THR A 34 -5.30 -0.98 4.36
C THR A 34 -5.65 -2.07 3.34
N ILE A 35 -6.48 -3.03 3.73
CA ILE A 35 -6.89 -4.12 2.84
C ILE A 35 -7.66 -3.57 1.63
N ARG A 36 -8.62 -2.68 1.88
CA ARG A 36 -9.44 -2.07 0.83
C ARG A 36 -8.59 -1.37 -0.22
N GLU A 37 -7.70 -0.48 0.18
CA GLU A 37 -6.87 0.32 -0.74
C GLU A 37 -5.91 -0.55 -1.57
N LEU A 38 -5.34 -1.60 -0.97
CA LEU A 38 -4.46 -2.54 -1.69
C LEU A 38 -5.25 -3.38 -2.71
N VAL A 39 -6.45 -3.85 -2.35
CA VAL A 39 -7.33 -4.60 -3.24
C VAL A 39 -7.85 -3.72 -4.37
N GLU A 40 -8.31 -2.50 -4.09
CA GLU A 40 -8.76 -1.54 -5.12
C GLU A 40 -7.62 -1.20 -6.10
N ASN A 41 -6.39 -1.02 -5.62
CA ASN A 41 -5.24 -0.79 -6.49
C ASN A 41 -4.90 -2.01 -7.36
N SER A 42 -5.06 -3.21 -6.81
CA SER A 42 -4.86 -4.47 -7.54
C SER A 42 -5.91 -4.64 -8.65
N LEU A 43 -7.18 -4.38 -8.35
CA LEU A 43 -8.28 -4.42 -9.32
C LEU A 43 -8.07 -3.40 -10.44
N ASP A 44 -7.73 -2.14 -10.11
CA ASP A 44 -7.42 -1.10 -11.09
C ASP A 44 -6.27 -1.53 -12.03
N ALA A 45 -5.27 -2.23 -11.51
CA ALA A 45 -4.12 -2.73 -12.29
C ALA A 45 -4.53 -3.83 -13.27
N CYS A 46 -5.41 -4.75 -12.86
CA CYS A 46 -5.94 -5.81 -13.73
C CYS A 46 -6.89 -5.23 -14.79
N GLU A 47 -7.81 -4.34 -14.39
CA GLU A 47 -8.79 -3.68 -15.26
C GLU A 47 -8.10 -2.87 -16.37
N THR A 48 -7.04 -2.13 -16.03
CA THR A 48 -6.25 -1.34 -17.00
C THR A 48 -5.65 -2.19 -18.13
N SER A 49 -5.36 -3.46 -17.85
CA SER A 49 -4.76 -4.39 -18.83
C SER A 49 -5.75 -5.44 -19.33
N MET A 50 -7.04 -5.31 -19.00
CA MET A 50 -8.08 -6.28 -19.35
C MET A 50 -7.74 -7.72 -18.93
N ILE A 51 -7.11 -7.87 -17.77
CA ILE A 51 -6.77 -9.18 -17.17
C ILE A 51 -7.85 -9.53 -16.15
N THR A 52 -8.34 -10.77 -16.18
CA THR A 52 -9.23 -11.27 -15.11
C THR A 52 -8.48 -11.25 -13.78
N PRO A 53 -8.94 -10.50 -12.77
CA PRO A 53 -8.21 -10.33 -11.52
C PRO A 53 -8.07 -11.66 -10.76
N ASP A 54 -6.83 -12.02 -10.43
CA ASP A 54 -6.49 -13.03 -9.44
C ASP A 54 -5.68 -12.34 -8.34
N ILE A 55 -6.32 -12.11 -7.20
CA ILE A 55 -5.79 -11.31 -6.10
C ILE A 55 -5.71 -12.18 -4.85
N TYR A 56 -4.49 -12.37 -4.37
CA TYR A 56 -4.20 -13.06 -3.11
C TYR A 56 -4.02 -12.04 -1.99
N VAL A 57 -4.83 -12.15 -0.94
CA VAL A 57 -4.74 -11.34 0.28
C VAL A 57 -4.42 -12.24 1.46
N ARG A 58 -3.39 -11.88 2.23
CA ARG A 58 -3.03 -12.54 3.48
C ARG A 58 -2.80 -11.52 4.57
N LEU A 59 -3.40 -11.80 5.72
CA LEU A 59 -3.12 -11.14 6.97
C LEU A 59 -2.55 -12.19 7.94
N ARG A 60 -1.33 -11.99 8.44
CA ARG A 60 -0.69 -12.88 9.40
C ARG A 60 -0.39 -12.13 10.68
N GLN A 61 -0.72 -12.72 11.82
CA GLN A 61 -0.27 -12.23 13.12
C GLN A 61 1.03 -12.96 13.48
N PRO A 62 2.20 -12.30 13.48
CA PRO A 62 3.49 -12.95 13.68
C PRO A 62 3.73 -13.39 15.12
N VAL A 63 3.11 -12.70 16.08
CA VAL A 63 3.20 -12.99 17.52
C VAL A 63 1.79 -13.04 18.09
N GLU A 64 1.47 -14.12 18.80
CA GLU A 64 0.20 -14.25 19.50
C GLU A 64 0.07 -13.11 20.52
N ALA A 65 -1.07 -12.42 20.49
CA ALA A 65 -1.28 -11.21 21.26
C ALA A 65 -2.38 -11.47 22.29
N GLU A 66 -2.05 -11.19 23.54
CA GLU A 66 -3.00 -11.28 24.65
C GLU A 66 -3.99 -10.11 24.65
N ASN A 67 -3.60 -8.99 24.03
CA ASN A 67 -4.39 -7.76 23.94
C ASN A 67 -4.34 -7.16 22.53
N TYR A 68 -5.37 -6.39 22.19
CA TYR A 68 -5.44 -5.60 20.97
C TYR A 68 -5.30 -4.10 21.29
N PRO A 69 -4.73 -3.30 20.38
CA PRO A 69 -4.26 -3.67 19.04
C PRO A 69 -2.92 -4.43 19.03
N THR A 70 -2.62 -5.11 17.93
CA THR A 70 -1.36 -5.85 17.73
C THR A 70 -0.85 -5.67 16.30
N VAL A 71 0.37 -6.13 16.03
CA VAL A 71 1.01 -6.07 14.72
C VAL A 71 0.53 -7.21 13.83
N TYR A 72 0.25 -6.89 12.57
CA TYR A 72 -0.03 -7.85 11.52
C TYR A 72 0.89 -7.62 10.33
N GLU A 73 1.31 -8.71 9.70
CA GLU A 73 1.94 -8.70 8.39
C GLU A 73 0.86 -8.82 7.31
N VAL A 74 0.74 -7.78 6.49
CA VAL A 74 -0.15 -7.74 5.33
C VAL A 74 0.64 -8.16 4.10
N ARG A 75 0.04 -8.99 3.26
CA ARG A 75 0.53 -9.33 1.92
C ARG A 75 -0.62 -9.28 0.94
N VAL A 76 -0.49 -8.47 -0.11
CA VAL A 76 -1.40 -8.46 -1.25
C VAL A 76 -0.60 -8.72 -2.51
N MET A 77 -1.07 -9.66 -3.33
CA MET A 77 -0.46 -10.02 -4.60
C MET A 77 -1.53 -10.02 -5.68
N ASP A 78 -1.24 -9.38 -6.81
CA ASP A 78 -2.09 -9.35 -7.99
C ASP A 78 -1.40 -9.95 -9.22
N ASN A 79 -2.19 -10.29 -10.23
CA ASN A 79 -1.76 -10.67 -11.57
C ASN A 79 -1.90 -9.51 -12.58
N GLY A 80 -1.83 -8.26 -12.12
CA GLY A 80 -2.06 -7.08 -12.95
C GLY A 80 -0.88 -6.73 -13.85
N LEU A 81 -0.83 -5.46 -14.27
CA LEU A 81 0.16 -4.94 -15.22
C LEU A 81 1.59 -4.84 -14.68
N GLY A 82 1.75 -4.94 -13.35
CA GLY A 82 3.00 -4.65 -12.65
C GLY A 82 3.32 -3.14 -12.58
N VAL A 83 4.45 -2.82 -11.96
CA VAL A 83 4.96 -1.45 -11.82
C VAL A 83 6.40 -1.41 -12.39
N PRO A 84 6.71 -0.49 -13.31
CA PRO A 84 8.06 -0.33 -13.85
C PRO A 84 9.10 -0.09 -12.75
N PRO A 85 10.31 -0.69 -12.85
CA PRO A 85 11.30 -0.69 -11.77
C PRO A 85 11.82 0.70 -11.37
N ASP A 86 11.82 1.65 -12.29
CA ASP A 86 12.19 3.05 -12.09
C ASP A 86 11.12 3.83 -11.29
N VAL A 87 9.86 3.39 -11.34
CA VAL A 87 8.73 4.06 -10.71
C VAL A 87 8.37 3.46 -9.35
N ILE A 88 8.73 2.20 -9.08
CA ILE A 88 8.41 1.48 -7.82
C ILE A 88 8.72 2.33 -6.57
N PRO A 89 9.93 2.90 -6.38
CA PRO A 89 10.24 3.64 -5.15
C PRO A 89 9.26 4.79 -4.91
N SER A 90 9.02 5.64 -5.91
CA SER A 90 8.10 6.77 -5.77
C SER A 90 6.63 6.34 -5.69
N ALA A 91 6.23 5.28 -6.39
CA ALA A 91 4.85 4.77 -6.35
C ALA A 91 4.41 4.34 -4.94
N PHE A 92 5.35 3.81 -4.14
CA PHE A 92 5.07 3.29 -2.80
C PHE A 92 5.66 4.12 -1.65
N GLY A 93 6.62 5.01 -1.91
CA GLY A 93 7.32 5.79 -0.87
C GLY A 93 7.25 7.31 -1.02
N GLN A 94 6.41 7.86 -1.91
CA GLN A 94 6.25 9.31 -2.08
C GLN A 94 4.77 9.71 -2.13
N VAL A 95 4.26 10.38 -1.11
CA VAL A 95 2.86 10.85 -1.04
C VAL A 95 2.58 11.87 -2.15
N LEU A 96 1.37 11.81 -2.72
CA LEU A 96 0.94 12.58 -3.91
C LEU A 96 1.81 12.34 -5.17
N PHE A 97 2.42 11.16 -5.28
CA PHE A 97 3.02 10.67 -6.52
C PHE A 97 2.16 9.56 -7.13
N GLY A 98 1.85 9.63 -8.41
CA GLY A 98 1.07 8.56 -9.05
C GLY A 98 0.78 8.81 -10.51
N SER A 99 0.34 7.75 -11.20
CA SER A 99 -0.09 7.80 -12.60
C SER A 99 -1.55 8.23 -12.78
N LYS A 100 -2.32 8.32 -11.69
CA LYS A 100 -3.76 8.62 -11.66
C LYS A 100 -4.11 10.12 -11.85
N TYR A 101 -3.13 10.99 -12.16
CA TYR A 101 -3.37 12.41 -12.48
C TYR A 101 -3.86 12.65 -13.91
N ARG A 102 -3.91 11.62 -14.76
CA ARG A 102 -4.65 11.67 -16.03
C ARG A 102 -6.09 11.27 -15.77
N LEU A 103 -7.07 12.05 -16.24
CA LEU A 103 -8.50 11.76 -16.18
C LEU A 103 -8.80 10.37 -16.77
N ARG A 104 -8.83 9.36 -15.91
CA ARG A 104 -9.31 8.00 -16.16
C ARG A 104 -10.19 7.61 -14.98
N GLN A 105 -11.35 7.02 -15.26
CA GLN A 105 -12.23 6.49 -14.22
C GLN A 105 -11.48 5.33 -13.54
N ALA A 106 -11.01 5.56 -12.31
CA ALA A 106 -10.34 4.58 -11.47
C ALA A 106 -10.94 4.67 -10.07
N ARG A 107 -10.86 3.59 -9.27
CA ARG A 107 -11.53 3.52 -7.97
C ARG A 107 -10.95 4.48 -6.92
N GLY A 108 -9.72 4.98 -7.13
CA GLY A 108 -9.05 5.95 -6.24
C GLY A 108 -8.82 7.33 -6.88
N THR A 109 -9.14 8.40 -6.14
CA THR A 109 -9.13 9.80 -6.60
C THR A 109 -7.79 10.53 -6.52
N PHE A 110 -6.88 10.15 -5.62
CA PHE A 110 -5.67 10.96 -5.33
C PHE A 110 -4.33 10.19 -5.27
N GLY A 111 -4.31 8.89 -5.63
CA GLY A 111 -3.09 8.08 -5.54
C GLY A 111 -2.51 7.96 -4.12
N LEU A 112 -3.37 8.19 -3.11
CA LEU A 112 -3.01 8.42 -1.71
C LEU A 112 -3.16 7.16 -0.85
N GLY A 113 -4.19 6.33 -1.10
CA GLY A 113 -4.61 5.27 -0.19
C GLY A 113 -3.54 4.23 0.16
N VAL A 114 -2.92 3.59 -0.84
CA VAL A 114 -1.85 2.62 -0.58
C VAL A 114 -0.70 3.25 0.21
N LYS A 115 -0.28 4.46 -0.15
CA LYS A 115 0.82 5.15 0.53
C LYS A 115 0.49 5.49 1.98
N MET A 116 -0.79 5.79 2.27
CA MET A 116 -1.25 5.99 3.64
C MET A 116 -1.23 4.72 4.46
N ALA A 117 -1.56 3.57 3.85
CA ALA A 117 -1.43 2.28 4.50
C ALA A 117 0.04 1.98 4.84
N LEU A 118 0.96 2.22 3.90
CA LEU A 118 2.39 2.02 4.11
C LEU A 118 2.97 2.98 5.16
N LEU A 119 2.58 4.27 5.10
CA LEU A 119 3.02 5.27 6.07
C LEU A 119 2.52 4.92 7.48
N TYR A 120 1.24 4.56 7.62
CA TYR A 120 0.67 4.10 8.90
C TYR A 120 1.40 2.86 9.44
N GLY A 121 1.67 1.87 8.57
CA GLY A 121 2.44 0.69 8.93
C GLY A 121 3.85 1.03 9.42
N GLN A 122 4.56 1.89 8.69
CA GLN A 122 5.90 2.36 9.07
C GLN A 122 5.90 3.10 10.42
N ILE A 123 4.92 3.97 10.68
CA ILE A 123 4.86 4.73 11.92
C ILE A 123 4.56 3.83 13.12
N THR A 124 3.63 2.88 12.95
CA THR A 124 3.16 2.04 14.05
C THR A 124 4.09 0.86 14.35
N THR A 125 4.82 0.37 13.34
CA THR A 125 5.66 -0.83 13.48
C THR A 125 7.15 -0.59 13.27
N HIS A 126 7.54 0.60 12.83
CA HIS A 126 8.91 0.94 12.42
C HIS A 126 9.51 -0.03 11.38
N SER A 127 8.65 -0.73 10.62
CA SER A 127 9.06 -1.70 9.62
C SER A 127 9.11 -1.11 8.22
N ALA A 128 9.93 -1.73 7.36
CA ALA A 128 10.01 -1.39 5.95
C ALA A 128 8.93 -2.10 5.13
N THR A 129 8.58 -1.53 3.98
CA THR A 129 7.69 -2.15 2.99
C THR A 129 8.52 -2.90 1.96
N ARG A 130 8.14 -4.15 1.68
CA ARG A 130 8.68 -4.94 0.57
C ARG A 130 7.71 -4.92 -0.61
N VAL A 131 8.22 -4.51 -1.78
CA VAL A 131 7.47 -4.47 -3.04
C VAL A 131 8.17 -5.35 -4.06
N ILE A 132 7.46 -6.29 -4.65
CA ILE A 132 7.95 -7.12 -5.76
C ILE A 132 7.08 -6.85 -6.97
N SER A 133 7.67 -6.61 -8.14
CA SER A 133 6.88 -6.41 -9.35
C SER A 133 7.63 -6.81 -10.62
N ALA A 134 6.84 -7.24 -11.61
CA ALA A 134 7.29 -7.47 -12.98
C ALA A 134 6.18 -6.99 -13.91
N THR A 135 6.55 -6.20 -14.92
CA THR A 135 5.60 -5.77 -15.96
C THR A 135 5.35 -6.90 -16.95
N ILE A 136 4.21 -6.84 -17.65
CA ILE A 136 3.86 -7.81 -18.69
C ILE A 136 5.01 -7.92 -19.71
N GLY A 137 5.46 -9.14 -19.98
CA GLY A 137 6.56 -9.42 -20.91
C GLY A 137 7.96 -9.14 -20.37
N SER A 138 8.12 -8.67 -19.13
CA SER A 138 9.43 -8.45 -18.51
C SER A 138 10.20 -9.75 -18.35
N GLY A 139 11.49 -9.74 -18.73
CA GLY A 139 12.44 -10.80 -18.44
C GLY A 139 12.97 -10.80 -17.00
N GLU A 140 12.57 -9.82 -16.19
CA GLU A 140 13.07 -9.59 -14.84
C GLU A 140 11.94 -9.34 -13.83
N ILE A 141 12.15 -9.78 -12.60
CA ILE A 141 11.35 -9.46 -11.42
C ILE A 141 12.19 -8.56 -10.52
N HIS A 142 11.65 -7.40 -10.16
CA HIS A 142 12.31 -6.44 -9.29
C HIS A 142 11.70 -6.48 -7.90
N GLU A 143 12.56 -6.50 -6.89
CA GLU A 143 12.18 -6.52 -5.48
C GLU A 143 12.86 -5.35 -4.77
N TYR A 144 12.08 -4.55 -4.06
CA TYR A 144 12.51 -3.38 -3.33
C TYR A 144 12.07 -3.45 -1.88
N THR A 145 12.95 -3.10 -0.97
CA THR A 145 12.62 -2.84 0.43
C THR A 145 12.77 -1.34 0.67
N LEU A 146 11.69 -0.68 1.10
CA LEU A 146 11.55 0.77 1.10
C LEU A 146 10.98 1.29 2.43
N THR A 147 11.41 2.49 2.82
CA THR A 147 10.71 3.33 3.81
C THR A 147 10.44 4.70 3.21
N MET A 148 9.62 5.50 3.87
CA MET A 148 9.29 6.87 3.49
C MET A 148 10.01 7.86 4.42
N ASP A 149 10.77 8.77 3.82
CA ASP A 149 11.18 10.00 4.50
C ASP A 149 9.95 10.91 4.64
N ILE A 150 9.40 10.99 5.86
CA ILE A 150 8.20 11.77 6.15
C ILE A 150 8.48 13.27 5.98
N GLN A 151 9.68 13.75 6.35
CA GLN A 151 10.01 15.17 6.26
C GLN A 151 10.29 15.56 4.80
N GLY A 152 11.07 14.75 4.09
CA GLY A 152 11.41 14.98 2.68
C GLY A 152 10.33 14.59 1.67
N ASN A 153 9.30 13.85 2.08
CA ASN A 153 8.32 13.18 1.19
C ASN A 153 9.02 12.42 0.05
N LYS A 154 9.99 11.55 0.39
CA LYS A 154 10.79 10.81 -0.58
C LYS A 154 10.94 9.35 -0.16
N PRO A 155 11.06 8.42 -1.13
CA PRO A 155 11.36 7.04 -0.80
C PRO A 155 12.83 6.90 -0.37
N ILE A 156 13.05 6.12 0.67
CA ILE A 156 14.37 5.64 1.09
C ILE A 156 14.45 4.17 0.68
N ILE A 157 15.36 3.86 -0.24
CA ILE A 157 15.60 2.49 -0.70
C ILE A 157 16.59 1.82 0.25
N LEU A 158 16.13 0.81 0.98
CA LEU A 158 16.98 0.02 1.88
C LEU A 158 17.63 -1.15 1.15
N GLU A 159 16.91 -1.78 0.23
CA GLU A 159 17.42 -2.90 -0.55
C GLU A 159 16.77 -2.93 -1.95
N ARG A 160 17.55 -3.36 -2.95
CA ARG A 160 17.09 -3.65 -4.31
C ARG A 160 17.64 -4.99 -4.78
N LYS A 161 16.77 -5.86 -5.26
CA LYS A 161 17.10 -7.17 -5.85
C LYS A 161 16.46 -7.29 -7.24
N VAL A 162 17.15 -7.97 -8.15
CA VAL A 162 16.65 -8.29 -9.50
C VAL A 162 16.82 -9.78 -9.73
N LYS A 163 15.75 -10.44 -10.19
CA LYS A 163 15.72 -11.89 -10.45
C LYS A 163 15.27 -12.16 -11.88
N PRO A 164 15.79 -13.20 -12.55
CA PRO A 164 15.31 -13.58 -13.88
C PRO A 164 13.87 -14.10 -13.83
N ASN A 165 13.02 -13.63 -14.74
CA ASN A 165 11.60 -13.96 -14.82
C ASN A 165 11.32 -15.11 -15.80
N ARG A 166 11.92 -16.28 -15.56
CA ARG A 166 11.77 -17.44 -16.47
C ARG A 166 10.32 -17.93 -16.59
N GLY A 167 9.54 -17.77 -15.52
CA GLY A 167 8.13 -18.14 -15.47
C GLY A 167 7.18 -17.11 -16.11
N ARG A 168 7.70 -15.99 -16.63
CA ARG A 168 6.91 -14.89 -17.20
C ARG A 168 5.81 -14.38 -16.26
N TRP A 169 6.09 -14.37 -14.96
CA TRP A 169 5.19 -13.81 -13.96
C TRP A 169 5.03 -12.30 -14.18
N HIS A 170 3.84 -11.76 -13.97
CA HIS A 170 3.58 -10.32 -13.97
C HIS A 170 2.61 -9.99 -12.85
N GLY A 171 2.65 -8.73 -12.41
CA GLY A 171 1.82 -8.23 -11.32
C GLY A 171 2.65 -7.56 -10.23
N THR A 172 2.02 -7.33 -9.09
CA THR A 172 2.64 -6.65 -7.96
C THR A 172 2.38 -7.42 -6.67
N ILE A 173 3.38 -7.45 -5.80
CA ILE A 173 3.28 -7.95 -4.42
C ILE A 173 3.67 -6.79 -3.50
N VAL A 174 2.83 -6.48 -2.54
CA VAL A 174 3.10 -5.51 -1.48
C VAL A 174 3.01 -6.21 -0.13
N GLU A 175 4.07 -6.11 0.65
CA GLU A 175 4.20 -6.72 1.97
C GLU A 175 4.75 -5.72 2.99
N PHE A 176 4.09 -5.59 4.14
CA PHE A 176 4.54 -4.73 5.23
C PHE A 176 3.82 -5.08 6.53
N SER A 177 4.30 -4.54 7.65
CA SER A 177 3.64 -4.69 8.94
C SER A 177 2.83 -3.45 9.30
N THR A 178 1.67 -3.67 9.92
CA THR A 178 0.81 -2.60 10.43
C THR A 178 0.21 -3.00 11.77
N GLU A 179 0.02 -2.04 12.67
CA GLU A 179 -0.84 -2.23 13.83
C GLU A 179 -2.31 -2.37 13.39
N GLY A 180 -3.09 -3.19 14.08
CA GLY A 180 -4.50 -3.41 13.77
C GLY A 180 -5.30 -4.06 14.89
N ASP A 181 -6.62 -4.06 14.74
CA ASP A 181 -7.57 -4.80 15.57
C ASP A 181 -8.42 -5.67 14.64
N TYR A 182 -7.92 -6.88 14.34
CA TYR A 182 -8.56 -7.79 13.40
C TYR A 182 -9.94 -8.27 13.88
N PRO A 183 -10.16 -8.69 15.14
CA PRO A 183 -11.50 -9.11 15.58
C PRO A 183 -12.58 -8.07 15.30
N ARG A 184 -12.28 -6.77 15.49
CA ARG A 184 -13.23 -5.69 15.17
C ARG A 184 -13.30 -5.35 13.68
N ALA A 185 -12.20 -5.46 12.95
CA ALA A 185 -12.15 -5.14 11.52
C ALA A 185 -12.71 -6.25 10.62
N MET A 186 -12.59 -7.52 11.03
CA MET A 186 -12.86 -8.71 10.22
C MET A 186 -14.25 -8.73 9.59
N PRO A 187 -15.36 -8.43 10.29
CA PRO A 187 -16.68 -8.46 9.67
C PRO A 187 -16.80 -7.52 8.47
N LYS A 188 -16.16 -6.34 8.54
CA LYS A 188 -16.15 -5.35 7.46
C LYS A 188 -15.22 -5.74 6.32
N ILE A 189 -14.07 -6.34 6.64
CA ILE A 189 -13.12 -6.83 5.63
C ILE A 189 -13.78 -7.94 4.81
N VAL A 190 -14.37 -8.94 5.47
CA VAL A 190 -15.03 -10.07 4.79
C VAL A 190 -16.21 -9.59 3.96
N GLU A 191 -17.04 -8.70 4.49
CA GLU A 191 -18.18 -8.15 3.74
C GLU A 191 -17.71 -7.38 2.49
N TYR A 192 -16.68 -6.54 2.63
CA TYR A 192 -16.11 -5.82 1.49
C TYR A 192 -15.58 -6.78 0.40
N LEU A 193 -14.81 -7.80 0.79
CA LEU A 193 -14.28 -8.78 -0.16
C LEU A 193 -15.42 -9.56 -0.85
N ARG A 194 -16.47 -9.92 -0.11
CA ARG A 194 -17.66 -10.59 -0.65
C ARG A 194 -18.38 -9.72 -1.68
N GLN A 195 -18.67 -8.47 -1.34
CA GLN A 195 -19.33 -7.54 -2.25
C GLN A 195 -18.49 -7.27 -3.50
N THR A 196 -17.18 -7.14 -3.32
CA THR A 196 -16.24 -6.94 -4.43
C THR A 196 -16.24 -8.14 -5.37
N ALA A 197 -16.23 -9.36 -4.84
CA ALA A 197 -16.27 -10.59 -5.66
C ALA A 197 -17.59 -10.80 -6.42
N ILE A 198 -18.70 -10.19 -5.97
CA ILE A 198 -20.00 -10.27 -6.67
C ILE A 198 -20.06 -9.30 -7.86
N VAL A 199 -19.38 -8.15 -7.74
CA VAL A 199 -19.45 -7.04 -8.70
C VAL A 199 -18.28 -7.03 -9.69
N ALA A 200 -17.18 -7.72 -9.35
CA ALA A 200 -15.95 -7.81 -10.16
C ALA A 200 -16.06 -8.80 -11.33
#